data_AF-A0A167NGF4-F1
#
_entry.id   AF-A0A167NGF4-F1
#
_cell.length_a   1.000
_cell.length_b   1.000
_cell.length_c   1.000
_cell.angle_alpha   90.00
_cell.angle_beta   90.00
_cell.angle_gamma   90.00
#
_symmetry.space_group_name_H-M   'P 1'
#
loop_
_entity.id
_entity.type
_entity.pdbx_description
1 polymer ?
#
loop_
_entity_poly.entity_id
_entity_poly.type
_entity_poly.pdbx_seq_one_letter_code
_entity_poly.pdbx_strand_id
1 'polypeptide(L)' 'DPYYGHQETAKTCDLFIRHLFGCPHLPAQATTGDPPQPPLSLARLIAYALHRTRLPSSVTYSALFLLSRLKHRFPGGR' A
#
# COMPACT_ATOMS: atom_id res chain seq x y z
N ASP A 1 5.17 2.00 17.41
CA ASP A 1 4.92 2.78 16.19
C ASP A 1 3.95 2.02 15.28
N PRO A 2 2.85 2.63 14.78
CA PRO A 2 1.83 1.98 13.95
C PRO A 2 2.34 1.46 12.59
N TYR A 3 3.56 1.83 12.18
CA TYR A 3 4.19 1.36 10.95
C TYR A 3 5.35 0.39 11.21
N TYR A 4 5.55 -0.07 12.45
CA TYR A 4 6.61 -1.03 12.81
C TYR A 4 8.02 -0.61 12.36
N GLY A 5 8.30 0.69 12.24
CA GLY A 5 9.57 1.21 11.74
C GLY A 5 9.69 1.29 10.20
N HIS A 6 8.64 0.93 9.46
CA HIS A 6 8.60 0.95 7.99
C HIS A 6 7.78 2.11 7.42
N GLN A 7 7.62 3.21 8.16
CA GLN A 7 6.71 4.30 7.78
C GLN A 7 7.02 4.90 6.40
N GLU A 8 8.29 5.20 6.13
CA GLU A 8 8.71 5.85 4.89
C GLU A 8 8.50 4.93 3.68
N THR A 9 9.00 3.70 3.76
CA THR A 9 8.82 2.69 2.71
C THR A 9 7.35 2.43 2.45
N ALA A 10 6.55 2.28 3.50
CA ALA A 10 5.13 1.96 3.38
C ALA A 10 4.33 3.10 2.73
N LYS A 11 4.57 4.36 3.11
CA LYS A 11 3.92 5.52 2.48
C LYS A 11 4.34 5.68 1.02
N THR A 12 5.61 5.44 0.71
CA THR A 12 6.12 5.49 -0.67
C THR A 12 5.46 4.43 -1.55
N CYS A 13 5.37 3.19 -1.06
CA CYS A 13 4.70 2.11 -1.77
C CYS A 13 3.20 2.39 -1.98
N ASP A 14 2.53 2.93 -0.96
CA ASP A 14 1.13 3.33 -1.01
C ASP A 14 0.86 4.38 -2.10
N LEU A 15 1.66 5.45 -2.16
CA LEU A 15 1.55 6.47 -3.21
C LEU A 15 1.83 5.88 -4.60
N PHE A 16 2.85 5.03 -4.73
CA PHE A 16 3.20 4.40 -6.00
C PHE A 16 2.05 3.54 -6.54
N ILE A 17 1.49 2.67 -5.70
CA ILE A 17 0.38 1.78 -6.08
C ILE A 17 -0.85 2.61 -6.46
N ARG A 18 -1.21 3.62 -5.65
CA ARG A 18 -2.34 4.50 -5.97
C ARG A 18 -2.16 5.21 -7.31
N HIS A 19 -0.98 5.75 -7.58
CA HIS A 19 -0.66 6.38 -8.85
C HIS A 19 -0.74 5.39 -10.01
N LEU A 20 -0.22 4.16 -9.82
CA LEU A 20 -0.21 3.14 -10.85
C LEU A 20 -1.61 2.72 -11.30
N PHE A 21 -2.56 2.64 -10.35
CA PHE A 21 -3.92 2.16 -10.61
C PHE A 21 -4.97 3.29 -10.74
N GLY A 22 -4.61 4.55 -10.47
CA GLY A 22 -5.54 5.68 -10.52
C GLY A 22 -6.53 5.71 -9.36
N CYS A 23 -6.18 5.15 -8.20
CA CYS A 23 -7.07 5.09 -7.04
C CYS A 23 -7.17 6.47 -6.35
N PRO A 24 -8.37 7.06 -6.21
CA PRO A 24 -8.54 8.30 -5.45
C PRO A 24 -8.26 8.08 -3.96
N HIS A 25 -7.69 9.10 -3.30
CA HIS A 25 -7.50 9.10 -1.84
C HIS A 25 -8.87 9.19 -1.15
N LEU A 26 -9.51 8.04 -0.95
CA LEU A 26 -10.76 7.97 -0.19
C LEU A 26 -10.47 8.35 1.26
N PRO A 27 -11.07 9.43 1.79
CA PRO A 27 -11.02 9.69 3.22
C PRO A 27 -11.66 8.49 3.92
N ALA A 28 -11.02 8.05 5.00
CA ALA A 28 -11.51 7.03 5.90
C ALA A 28 -13.04 7.10 6.05
N GLN A 29 -13.78 6.16 5.47
CA GLN A 29 -15.21 6.06 5.75
C GLN A 29 -15.32 5.65 7.22
N ALA A 30 -15.72 6.61 8.05
CA ALA A 30 -16.22 6.32 9.38
C ALA A 30 -17.56 5.59 9.20
N THR A 31 -17.53 4.26 9.28
CA THR A 31 -18.75 3.46 9.35
C THR A 31 -19.50 3.90 10.62
N THR A 32 -20.67 4.49 10.45
CA THR A 32 -21.54 4.94 11.56
C THR A 32 -21.92 3.74 12.42
N GLY A 33 -21.21 3.50 13.53
CA GLY A 33 -21.61 2.53 14.55
C GLY A 33 -20.51 1.67 15.17
N ASP A 34 -19.33 1.54 14.56
CA ASP A 34 -18.22 0.76 15.14
C ASP A 34 -17.27 1.66 15.98
N PRO A 35 -16.60 1.13 17.02
CA PRO A 35 -15.54 1.87 17.72
C PRO A 35 -14.51 2.36 16.70
N PRO A 36 -13.76 3.44 16.96
CA PRO A 36 -12.86 4.06 15.99
C PRO A 36 -11.71 3.10 15.63
N GLN A 37 -11.98 2.13 14.77
CA GLN A 37 -10.94 1.38 14.11
C GLN A 37 -10.22 2.36 13.22
N PRO A 38 -8.89 2.51 13.39
CA PRO A 38 -8.14 3.36 12.51
C PRO A 38 -8.38 2.84 11.08
N PRO A 39 -8.74 3.71 10.14
CA PRO A 39 -8.93 3.30 8.75
C PRO A 39 -7.73 2.47 8.34
N LEU A 40 -7.99 1.28 7.79
CA LEU A 40 -6.98 0.36 7.28
C LEU A 40 -6.31 1.03 6.07
N SER A 41 -5.38 1.96 6.34
CA SER A 41 -4.62 2.62 5.31
C SER A 41 -3.75 1.57 4.63
N LEU A 42 -3.73 1.58 3.31
CA LEU A 42 -2.91 0.67 2.50
C LEU A 42 -1.44 0.75 2.94
N ALA A 43 -0.94 1.94 3.32
CA ALA A 43 0.36 2.10 3.97
C ALA A 43 0.53 1.27 5.26
N ARG A 44 -0.46 1.24 6.18
CA ARG A 44 -0.36 0.38 7.38
C ARG A 44 -0.39 -1.10 7.05
N LEU A 45 -1.19 -1.51 6.06
CA LEU A 45 -1.20 -2.90 5.58
C LEU A 45 0.17 -3.28 5.03
N ILE A 46 0.77 -2.44 4.18
CA ILE A 46 2.12 -2.66 3.65
C ILE A 46 3.14 -2.71 4.79
N ALA A 47 3.11 -1.77 5.72
CA ALA A 47 4.01 -1.78 6.87
C ALA A 47 3.89 -3.07 7.69
N TYR A 48 2.67 -3.56 7.91
CA TYR A 48 2.42 -4.83 8.58
C TYR A 48 2.94 -6.02 7.77
N ALA A 49 2.74 -6.03 6.46
CA ALA A 49 3.27 -7.07 5.57
C ALA A 49 4.81 -7.08 5.56
N LEU A 50 5.46 -5.91 5.50
CA LEU A 50 6.92 -5.78 5.61
C LEU A 50 7.41 -6.31 6.96
N HIS A 51 6.73 -5.95 8.04
CA HIS A 51 7.08 -6.41 9.38
C HIS A 51 6.96 -7.94 9.53
N ARG A 52 5.88 -8.54 9.01
CA ARG A 52 5.64 -9.99 9.06
C ARG A 52 6.59 -10.79 8.17
N THR A 53 6.87 -10.29 6.97
CA THR A 53 7.67 -11.00 5.97
C THR A 53 9.17 -10.85 6.20
N ARG A 54 9.60 -9.77 6.88
CA ARG A 54 11.02 -9.45 7.14
C ARG A 54 11.90 -9.52 5.88
N LEU A 55 11.31 -9.19 4.72
CA LEU A 55 12.00 -9.20 3.45
C LEU A 55 12.92 -7.97 3.31
N PRO A 56 14.04 -8.10 2.58
CA PRO A 56 14.85 -6.95 2.18
C PRO A 56 14.04 -5.94 1.36
N SER A 57 14.36 -4.65 1.51
CA SER A 57 13.73 -3.56 0.75
C SER A 57 13.85 -3.73 -0.77
N SER A 58 14.92 -4.37 -1.25
CA SER A 58 15.12 -4.69 -2.67
C SER A 58 13.99 -5.56 -3.24
N VAL A 59 13.45 -6.49 -2.45
CA VAL A 59 12.34 -7.36 -2.86
C VAL A 59 11.06 -6.54 -3.01
N THR A 60 10.81 -5.62 -2.08
CA THR A 60 9.65 -4.71 -2.13
C THR A 60 9.69 -3.85 -3.39
N TYR A 61 10.83 -3.23 -3.71
CA TYR A 61 10.96 -2.41 -4.91
C TYR A 61 10.85 -3.22 -6.20
N SER A 62 11.38 -4.44 -6.22
CA SER A 62 11.23 -5.36 -7.36
C SER A 62 9.77 -5.72 -7.59
N ALA A 63 8.99 -5.97 -6.52
CA ALA A 63 7.56 -6.22 -6.62
C ALA A 63 6.79 -5.02 -7.19
N LEU A 64 7.10 -3.80 -6.75
CA LEU A 64 6.52 -2.57 -7.32
C LEU A 64 6.87 -2.40 -8.80
N PHE A 65 8.11 -2.69 -9.19
CA PHE A 65 8.54 -2.64 -10.59
C PHE A 65 7.76 -3.65 -11.45
N LEU A 66 7.57 -4.87 -10.96
CA LEU A 66 6.78 -5.89 -11.64
C LEU A 66 5.31 -5.47 -11.78
N LEU A 67 4.72 -4.86 -10.74
CA LEU A 67 3.38 -4.27 -10.80
C LEU A 67 3.29 -3.20 -11.88
N SER A 68 4.27 -2.30 -11.97
CA SER A 68 4.32 -1.27 -13.01
C SER A 68 4.39 -1.85 -14.42
N ARG A 69 5.19 -2.89 -14.61
CA ARG A 69 5.28 -3.59 -15.90
C ARG A 69 3.98 -4.29 -16.26
N LEU A 70 3.31 -4.87 -15.27
CA LEU A 70 2.01 -5.51 -15.47
C LEU A 70 0.97 -4.49 -15.94
N LYS A 71 0.87 -3.33 -15.28
CA LYS A 71 -0.04 -2.25 -15.69
C LYS A 71 0.25 -1.74 -17.10
N HIS A 72 1.53 -1.57 -17.43
CA HIS A 72 1.93 -1.12 -18.78
C HIS A 72 1.59 -2.15 -19.86
N ARG A 73 1.75 -3.44 -19.57
CA ARG A 73 1.45 -4.52 -20.51
C ARG A 73 -0.05 -4.76 -20.69
N PHE A 74 -0.86 -4.47 -19.67
CA PHE A 74 -2.30 -4.71 -19.66
C PHE A 74 -3.09 -3.45 -19.24
N PRO A 75 -3.12 -2.40 -20.09
CA PRO A 75 -3.78 -1.13 -19.73
C PRO A 75 -5.30 -1.24 -19.57
N GLY A 76 -5.94 -2.25 -20.18
CA GLY A 76 -7.38 -2.49 -20.14
C GLY A 76 -7.83 -3.69 -19.29
N GLY A 77 -6.93 -4.31 -18.51
CA GLY A 77 -7.28 -5.41 -17.62
C GLY A 77 -8.11 -4.89 -16.45
N ARG A 78 -9.43 -4.96 -16.57
CA ARG A 78 -10.41 -4.66 -15.54
C ARG A 78 -10.64 -5.89 -14.68
#